data_AF-A0A947FSI0-F1
#
_entry.id   AF-A0A947FSI0-F1
#
_cell.length_a   1.000
_cell.length_b   1.000
_cell.length_c   1.000
_cell.angle_alpha   90.00
_cell.angle_beta   90.00
_cell.angle_gamma   90.00
#
_symmetry.space_group_name_H-M   'P 1'
#
loop_
_entity.id
_entity.type
_entity.pdbx_description
1 polymer ?
#
loop_
_entity_poly.entity_id
_entity_poly.type
_entity_poly.pdbx_seq_one_letter_code
_entity_poly.pdbx_strand_id
1 'polypeptide(L)'
;AVLSPKNRNHLAGRGTVLYLETSIEQQLERTRRDKKRPLIQNTDDPKAVFETLKLERDPLYREIADFTFTTDRSSVKSVARHIIDSIDR
;
A
#
# COMPACT_ATOMS: atom_id res chain seq x y z
N ALA A 1 4.56 6.07 11.65
CA ALA A 1 4.40 5.40 10.33
C ALA A 1 4.57 3.88 10.50
N VAL A 2 4.34 3.07 9.47
CA VAL A 2 4.45 1.59 9.52
C VAL A 2 5.83 1.08 10.00
N LEU A 3 6.88 1.89 9.81
CA LEU A 3 8.23 1.62 10.33
C LEU A 3 8.24 1.48 11.86
N SER A 4 7.33 2.16 12.57
CA SER A 4 7.20 2.06 14.02
C SER A 4 6.46 0.78 14.42
N PRO A 5 7.08 -0.12 15.22
CA PRO A 5 6.42 -1.32 15.73
C PRO A 5 5.16 -0.99 16.55
N LYS A 6 5.16 0.14 17.28
CA LYS A 6 3.98 0.59 18.03
C LYS A 6 2.77 0.81 17.11
N ASN A 7 2.98 1.44 15.95
CA ASN A 7 1.90 1.64 14.98
C ASN A 7 1.43 0.31 14.40
N ARG A 8 2.34 -0.61 14.10
CA ARG A 8 2.03 -1.96 13.61
C ARG A 8 1.17 -2.73 14.62
N ASN A 9 1.58 -2.76 15.89
CA ASN A 9 0.83 -3.40 16.96
C ASN A 9 -0.56 -2.77 17.16
N HIS A 10 -0.66 -1.44 17.00
CA HIS A 10 -1.95 -0.76 17.11
C HIS A 10 -2.90 -1.06 15.95
N LEU A 11 -2.39 -1.30 14.75
CA LEU A 11 -3.19 -1.71 13.59
C LEU A 11 -3.64 -3.17 13.75
N ALA A 12 -2.69 -4.08 13.97
CA ALA A 12 -2.96 -5.52 14.09
C ALA A 12 -3.82 -5.89 15.32
N GLY A 13 -3.67 -5.17 16.44
CA GLY A 13 -4.37 -5.49 17.67
C GLY A 13 -5.80 -4.94 17.79
N ARG A 14 -6.33 -4.23 16.80
CA ARG A 14 -7.62 -3.49 16.93
C ARG A 14 -8.59 -3.66 15.76
N GLY A 15 -8.28 -4.49 14.78
CA GLY A 15 -9.16 -4.73 13.64
C GLY A 15 -8.47 -5.53 12.56
N THR A 16 -9.12 -5.62 11.40
CA THR A 16 -8.59 -6.31 10.22
C THR A 16 -7.70 -5.37 9.42
N VAL A 17 -6.46 -5.78 9.16
CA VAL A 17 -5.48 -5.02 8.40
C VAL A 17 -5.43 -5.55 6.96
N LEU A 18 -5.72 -4.67 6.00
CA LEU A 18 -5.70 -4.99 4.58
C LEU A 18 -4.50 -4.31 3.91
N TYR A 19 -3.65 -5.11 3.26
CA TYR A 19 -2.60 -4.58 2.41
C TYR A 19 -3.05 -4.53 0.95
N LEU A 20 -3.17 -3.31 0.41
CA LEU A 20 -3.47 -3.08 -1.00
C LEU A 20 -2.16 -3.01 -1.79
N GLU A 21 -1.72 -4.17 -2.29
CA GLU A 21 -0.52 -4.26 -3.11
C GLU A 21 -0.77 -3.66 -4.50
N THR A 22 0.22 -2.91 -4.99
CA THR A 22 0.20 -2.37 -6.35
C THR A 22 1.62 -2.28 -6.91
N SER A 23 1.77 -2.49 -8.21
CA SER A 23 3.05 -2.37 -8.92
C SER A 23 3.61 -0.94 -8.85
N ILE A 24 4.92 -0.83 -8.95
CA ILE A 24 5.64 0.46 -8.97
C ILE A 24 5.15 1.30 -10.15
N GLU A 25 4.93 0.67 -11.30
CA GLU A 25 4.40 1.29 -12.52
C GLU A 25 3.04 1.96 -12.26
N GLN A 26 2.15 1.30 -11.52
CA GLN A 26 0.86 1.89 -11.19
C GLN A 26 0.93 2.96 -10.11
N GLN A 27 1.86 2.83 -9.15
CA GLN A 27 2.11 3.89 -8.18
C GLN A 27 2.57 5.16 -8.88
N LEU A 28 3.50 5.05 -9.83
CA LEU A 28 3.98 6.16 -10.65
C LEU A 28 2.84 6.80 -11.46
N GLU A 29 2.08 6.01 -12.22
CA GLU A 29 1.02 6.54 -13.06
C GLU A 29 -0.05 7.28 -12.25
N ARG A 30 -0.51 6.68 -11.14
CA ARG A 30 -1.55 7.26 -10.28
C ARG A 30 -1.09 8.52 -9.54
N THR A 31 0.21 8.62 -9.23
CA THR A 31 0.75 9.73 -8.44
C THR A 31 1.43 10.81 -9.26
N ARG A 32 1.57 10.62 -10.58
CA ARG A 32 2.27 11.55 -11.49
C ARG A 32 1.83 13.02 -11.39
N ARG A 33 0.56 13.28 -11.09
CA ARG A 33 -0.01 14.64 -10.96
C ARG A 33 -0.27 15.07 -9.51
N ASP A 34 0.06 14.22 -8.53
CA ASP A 34 -0.23 14.47 -7.13
C ASP A 34 0.90 15.26 -6.43
N LYS A 35 0.70 16.57 -6.32
CA LYS A 35 1.65 17.49 -5.68
C LYS A 35 1.68 17.38 -4.15
N LYS A 36 0.80 16.61 -3.53
CA LYS A 36 0.72 16.47 -2.06
C LYS A 36 1.59 15.34 -1.52
N ARG A 37 2.53 14.80 -2.32
CA ARG A 37 3.39 13.67 -1.94
C ARG A 37 4.87 14.09 -1.88
N PRO A 38 5.33 14.68 -0.77
CA PRO A 38 6.68 15.25 -0.66
C PRO A 38 7.82 14.28 -1.02
N LEU A 39 7.66 12.99 -0.68
CA LEU A 39 8.69 11.96 -0.90
C LEU A 39 8.99 11.69 -2.38
N ILE A 40 8.04 11.93 -3.28
CA ILE A 40 8.17 11.62 -4.72
C ILE A 40 8.14 12.86 -5.62
N GLN A 41 7.90 14.05 -5.06
CA GLN A 41 7.86 15.31 -5.81
C GLN A 41 9.22 16.02 -5.84
N ASN A 42 10.06 15.80 -4.83
CA ASN A 42 11.36 16.47 -4.69
C ASN A 42 12.53 15.60 -5.18
N THR A 43 12.29 14.75 -6.18
CA THR A 43 13.29 13.82 -6.73
C THR A 43 13.22 13.81 -8.26
N ASP A 44 14.37 13.66 -8.89
CA ASP A 44 14.48 13.49 -10.35
C ASP A 44 14.14 12.06 -10.78
N ASP A 45 14.17 11.10 -9.85
CA ASP A 45 13.79 9.70 -10.07
C ASP A 45 12.76 9.21 -9.03
N PRO A 46 11.46 9.45 -9.29
CA PRO A 46 10.38 8.93 -8.43
C PRO A 46 10.31 7.40 -8.41
N LYS A 47 10.78 6.71 -9.45
CA LYS A 47 10.73 5.25 -9.53
C LYS A 47 11.67 4.63 -8.51
N ALA A 48 12.91 5.08 -8.46
CA ALA A 48 13.90 4.64 -7.48
C ALA A 48 13.41 4.86 -6.03
N VAL A 49 12.69 5.96 -5.77
CA VAL A 49 12.07 6.20 -4.46
C VAL A 49 11.03 5.13 -4.14
N PHE A 50 10.11 4.83 -5.07
CA PHE A 50 9.11 3.79 -4.85
C PHE A 50 9.74 2.40 -4.65
N GLU A 51 10.79 2.07 -5.40
CA GLU A 51 11.52 0.80 -5.24
C GLU A 51 12.16 0.69 -3.86
N THR A 52 12.84 1.76 -3.41
CA THR A 52 13.43 1.84 -2.07
C THR A 52 12.37 1.70 -0.98
N LEU A 53 11.26 2.43 -1.12
CA LEU A 53 10.14 2.37 -0.18
C LEU A 53 9.49 0.99 -0.15
N LYS A 54 9.36 0.32 -1.31
CA LYS A 54 8.81 -1.05 -1.36
C LYS A 54 9.77 -2.03 -0.69
N LEU A 55 11.07 -1.94 -0.95
CA LEU A 55 12.07 -2.81 -0.32
C LEU A 55 12.02 -2.72 1.21
N GLU A 56 11.93 -1.50 1.76
CA GLU A 56 11.88 -1.27 3.20
C GLU A 56 10.53 -1.66 3.82
N ARG A 57 9.41 -1.34 3.14
CA ARG A 57 8.08 -1.38 3.77
C ARG A 57 7.25 -2.61 3.40
N ASP A 58 7.48 -3.26 2.26
CA ASP A 58 6.72 -4.44 1.85
C ASP A 58 6.76 -5.56 2.90
N PRO A 59 7.91 -5.91 3.52
CA PRO A 59 7.94 -6.90 4.58
C PRO A 59 7.10 -6.49 5.79
N LEU A 60 7.10 -5.21 6.13
CA LEU A 60 6.35 -4.67 7.27
C LEU A 60 4.85 -4.60 7.01
N TYR A 61 4.44 -4.33 5.77
CA TYR A 61 3.03 -4.41 5.38
C TYR A 61 2.54 -5.85 5.43
N ARG A 62 3.32 -6.79 4.89
CA ARG A 62 2.98 -8.22 4.90
C ARG A 62 2.97 -8.82 6.31
N GLU A 63 3.87 -8.39 7.19
CA GLU A 63 3.94 -8.83 8.59
C GLU A 63 2.61 -8.65 9.33
N ILE A 64 1.92 -7.54 9.09
CA ILE A 64 0.71 -7.18 9.83
C ILE A 64 -0.60 -7.39 9.06
N ALA A 65 -0.54 -7.76 7.78
CA ALA A 65 -1.73 -7.86 6.95
C ALA A 65 -2.44 -9.19 7.17
N ASP A 66 -3.72 -9.14 7.54
CA ASP A 66 -4.60 -10.30 7.54
C ASP A 66 -4.94 -10.73 6.11
N PHE A 67 -5.07 -9.75 5.21
CA PHE A 67 -5.33 -9.97 3.79
C PHE A 67 -4.45 -9.07 2.91
N THR A 68 -3.99 -9.64 1.79
CA THR A 68 -3.30 -8.88 0.75
C THR A 68 -4.10 -8.94 -0.54
N PHE A 69 -4.41 -7.77 -1.13
CA PHE A 69 -5.13 -7.66 -2.39
C PHE A 69 -4.30 -6.92 -3.41
N THR A 70 -4.08 -7.56 -4.56
CA THR A 70 -3.46 -6.91 -5.71
C THR A 70 -4.48 -5.98 -6.37
N THR A 71 -4.16 -4.70 -6.45
CA THR A 71 -5.06 -3.68 -7.02
C THR A 71 -4.75 -3.32 -8.47
N ASP A 72 -3.86 -4.09 -9.09
CA ASP A 72 -3.39 -3.80 -10.42
C ASP A 72 -4.50 -3.97 -11.46
N ARG A 73 -4.71 -2.92 -12.28
CA ARG A 73 -5.69 -2.88 -13.38
C ARG A 73 -7.15 -3.16 -12.95
N SER A 74 -7.41 -3.17 -11.65
CA SER A 74 -8.73 -3.35 -11.08
C SER A 74 -9.38 -2.00 -10.78
N SER A 75 -10.67 -1.88 -11.08
CA SER A 75 -11.43 -0.70 -10.67
C SER A 75 -11.59 -0.67 -9.15
N VAL A 76 -11.68 0.53 -8.56
CA VAL A 76 -11.91 0.70 -7.11
C VAL A 76 -13.14 -0.10 -6.65
N LYS A 77 -14.21 -0.10 -7.46
CA LYS A 77 -15.44 -0.86 -7.17
C LYS A 77 -15.22 -2.37 -7.15
N SER A 78 -14.39 -2.89 -8.06
CA SER A 78 -14.06 -4.31 -8.09
C SER A 78 -13.21 -4.73 -6.91
N VAL A 79 -12.21 -3.92 -6.55
CA VAL A 79 -11.36 -4.17 -5.37
C VAL A 79 -12.20 -4.13 -4.10
N ALA A 80 -13.06 -3.13 -3.93
CA ALA A 80 -13.93 -3.02 -2.77
C ALA A 80 -14.86 -4.23 -2.63
N ARG A 81 -15.46 -4.70 -3.73
CA ARG A 81 -16.30 -5.91 -3.71
C ARG A 81 -15.49 -7.15 -3.31
N HIS A 82 -14.32 -7.34 -3.90
CA HIS A 82 -13.45 -8.46 -3.57
C HIS A 82 -13.08 -8.46 -2.08
N ILE A 83 -12.80 -7.29 -1.51
CA ILE A 83 -12.51 -7.13 -0.08
C ILE A 83 -13.70 -7.57 0.77
N ILE A 84 -14.91 -7.08 0.47
CA ILE A 84 -16.14 -7.45 1.20
C ILE A 84 -16.34 -8.98 1.15
N ASP A 85 -16.27 -9.56 -0.04
CA ASP A 85 -16.45 -11.01 -0.24
C ASP A 85 -15.40 -11.85 0.51
N SER A 86 -14.22 -11.29 0.80
CA SER A 86 -13.13 -11.97 1.50
C SER A 86 -13.20 -11.84 3.02
N ILE A 87 -13.79 -10.76 3.53
CA ILE A 87 -13.90 -10.49 4.97
C ILE A 87 -15.18 -11.11 5.56
N ASP A 88 -16.24 -11.25 4.76
CA ASP A 88 -17.53 -11.83 5.20
C ASP A 88 -17.54 -13.38 5.24
N ARG A 89 -16.39 -14.03 5.02
CA ARG A 89 -16.20 -15.48 5.13
C ARG A 89 -15.64 -15.89 6.48
#